data_AF-V4BY86-F1
#
_entry.id   AF-V4BY86-F1
#
_cell.length_a   1.000
_cell.length_b   1.000
_cell.length_c   1.000
_cell.angle_alpha   90.00
_cell.angle_beta   90.00
_cell.angle_gamma   90.00
#
_symmetry.space_group_name_H-M   'P 1'
#
loop_
_entity.id
_entity.type
_entity.pdbx_description
1 polymer ?
#
loop_
_entity_poly.entity_id
_entity_poly.type
_entity_poly.pdbx_seq_one_letter_code
_entity_poly.pdbx_strand_id
1 'polypeptide(L)'
;TSPESPGIFVLLQKVFRGQSLEDLKKVASDNGINEEEFQAFLIYAAGFYANMGNYKSFGDSKFVPRISKEKFEKIILNSEAAKKDGKIIQGLWNRVSDRIFSLEDKQKELGLGDKGTTTYFSGNCDKKDADITQEFLNKMDISAYNTRLFKTEDPSTKIPRYEVRLASSDTQGIKLFELKLNTKL
;
A
#
# COMPACT_ATOMS: atom_id res chain seq x y z
N THR A 1 -0.09 -5.28 3.14
CA THR A 1 -0.76 -5.14 1.83
C THR A 1 0.12 -4.36 0.88
N SER A 2 0.05 -3.04 0.77
CA SER A 2 1.03 -2.30 -0.05
C SER A 2 1.11 -0.83 0.36
N PRO A 3 2.20 -0.12 0.02
CA PRO A 3 2.32 1.31 0.31
C PRO A 3 1.18 2.15 -0.28
N GLU A 4 0.65 1.77 -1.44
CA GLU A 4 -0.41 2.50 -2.15
C GLU A 4 -1.83 2.18 -1.66
N SER A 5 -2.03 1.03 -1.00
CA SER A 5 -3.38 0.56 -0.59
C SER A 5 -4.17 1.63 0.20
N PRO A 6 -3.63 2.31 1.22
CA PRO A 6 -4.38 3.34 1.94
C PRO A 6 -4.86 4.49 1.04
N GLY A 7 -4.03 4.93 0.09
CA GLY A 7 -4.39 5.99 -0.86
C GLY A 7 -5.48 5.55 -1.82
N ILE A 8 -5.40 4.31 -2.33
CA ILE A 8 -6.44 3.72 -3.20
C ILE A 8 -7.77 3.63 -2.45
N PHE A 9 -7.76 3.15 -1.20
CA PHE A 9 -8.96 3.09 -0.37
C PHE A 9 -9.63 4.45 -0.23
N VAL A 10 -8.87 5.49 0.14
CA VAL A 10 -9.40 6.85 0.30
C VAL A 10 -9.94 7.40 -1.02
N LEU A 11 -9.24 7.16 -2.13
CA LEU A 11 -9.66 7.60 -3.45
C LEU A 11 -11.00 6.97 -3.85
N LEU A 12 -11.11 5.64 -3.79
CA LEU A 12 -12.34 4.91 -4.13
C LEU A 12 -13.49 5.30 -3.21
N GLN A 13 -13.24 5.40 -1.90
CA GLN A 13 -14.26 5.83 -0.93
C GLN A 13 -14.80 7.23 -1.23
N LYS A 14 -13.94 8.18 -1.61
CA LYS A 14 -14.40 9.53 -1.99
C LYS A 14 -15.26 9.51 -3.24
N VAL A 15 -14.86 8.74 -4.26
CA VAL A 15 -15.60 8.61 -5.53
C VAL A 15 -16.97 7.98 -5.30
N PHE A 16 -17.02 6.80 -4.67
CA PHE A 16 -18.28 6.07 -4.45
C PHE A 16 -19.21 6.72 -3.42
N ARG A 17 -18.69 7.55 -2.50
CA ARG A 17 -19.54 8.35 -1.61
C ARG A 17 -19.99 9.67 -2.23
N GLY A 18 -19.33 10.11 -3.30
CA GLY A 18 -19.61 11.38 -3.97
C GLY A 18 -20.89 11.34 -4.81
N GLN A 19 -21.28 10.17 -5.31
CA GLN A 19 -22.44 9.98 -6.18
C GLN A 19 -22.91 8.52 -6.18
N SER A 20 -24.11 8.26 -6.72
CA SER A 20 -24.63 6.91 -6.94
C SER A 20 -23.81 6.14 -7.99
N LEU A 21 -23.97 4.81 -8.04
CA LEU A 21 -23.33 3.99 -9.08
C LEU A 21 -23.89 4.31 -10.46
N GLU A 22 -25.19 4.58 -10.55
CA GLU A 22 -25.89 4.97 -11.78
C GLU A 22 -25.34 6.29 -12.32
N ASP A 23 -25.15 7.28 -11.45
CA ASP A 23 -24.56 8.57 -11.85
C ASP A 23 -23.10 8.40 -12.26
N LEU A 24 -22.31 7.59 -11.54
CA LEU A 24 -20.90 7.35 -11.89
C LEU A 24 -20.78 6.63 -13.23
N LYS A 25 -21.68 5.68 -13.49
CA LYS A 25 -21.79 4.99 -14.77
C LYS A 25 -22.12 5.95 -15.91
N LYS A 26 -23.04 6.90 -15.67
CA LYS A 26 -23.34 7.97 -16.64
C LYS A 26 -22.11 8.83 -16.92
N VAL A 27 -21.39 9.26 -15.88
CA VAL A 27 -20.12 10.00 -16.02
C VAL A 27 -19.11 9.21 -16.87
N ALA A 28 -19.00 7.89 -16.64
CA ALA A 28 -18.11 7.03 -17.42
C ALA A 28 -18.52 6.99 -18.90
N SER A 29 -19.81 6.75 -19.18
CA SER A 29 -20.36 6.72 -20.54
C SER A 29 -20.16 8.04 -21.28
N ASP A 30 -20.43 9.17 -20.62
CA ASP A 30 -20.25 10.53 -21.17
C ASP A 30 -18.77 10.82 -21.52
N ASN A 31 -17.83 10.05 -20.96
CA ASN A 31 -16.39 10.14 -21.20
C ASN A 31 -15.83 9.01 -22.10
N GLY A 32 -16.70 8.30 -22.82
CA GLY A 32 -16.30 7.27 -23.78
C GLY A 32 -15.81 5.96 -23.15
N ILE A 33 -16.19 5.68 -21.91
CA ILE A 33 -15.99 4.39 -21.25
C ILE A 33 -17.24 3.53 -21.49
N ASN A 34 -17.04 2.33 -22.05
CA ASN A 34 -18.16 1.41 -22.33
C ASN A 34 -18.56 0.60 -21.07
N GLU A 35 -19.63 -0.20 -21.19
CA GLU A 35 -20.15 -1.03 -20.10
C GLU A 35 -19.11 -2.00 -19.53
N GLU A 36 -18.38 -2.71 -20.40
CA GLU A 36 -17.40 -3.72 -20.00
C GLU A 36 -16.23 -3.09 -19.25
N GLU A 37 -15.78 -1.91 -19.69
CA GLU A 37 -14.71 -1.15 -19.06
C GLU A 37 -15.14 -0.60 -17.70
N PHE A 38 -16.36 -0.05 -17.61
CA PHE A 38 -16.92 0.38 -16.33
C PHE A 38 -17.08 -0.80 -15.37
N GLN A 39 -17.54 -1.95 -15.87
CA GLN A 39 -17.61 -3.19 -15.09
C GLN A 39 -16.22 -3.65 -14.63
N ALA A 40 -15.18 -3.54 -15.45
CA ALA A 40 -13.81 -3.85 -15.06
C ALA A 40 -13.28 -2.92 -13.95
N PHE A 41 -13.66 -1.64 -13.97
CA PHE A 41 -13.39 -0.70 -12.86
C PHE A 41 -14.10 -1.14 -11.57
N LEU A 42 -15.38 -1.52 -11.65
CA LEU A 42 -16.14 -2.01 -10.50
C LEU A 42 -15.57 -3.32 -9.94
N ILE A 43 -15.19 -4.27 -10.81
CA ILE A 43 -14.56 -5.53 -10.40
C ILE A 43 -13.25 -5.26 -9.65
N TYR A 44 -12.44 -4.32 -10.13
CA TYR A 44 -11.22 -3.91 -9.42
C TYR A 44 -11.54 -3.34 -8.03
N ALA A 45 -12.49 -2.40 -7.95
CA ALA A 45 -12.87 -1.78 -6.68
C ALA A 45 -13.44 -2.80 -5.68
N ALA A 46 -14.31 -3.70 -6.14
CA ALA A 46 -14.87 -4.78 -5.33
C ALA A 46 -13.78 -5.74 -4.85
N GLY A 47 -12.86 -6.15 -5.73
CA GLY A 47 -11.70 -6.97 -5.37
C GLY A 47 -10.78 -6.28 -4.36
N PHE A 48 -10.56 -4.97 -4.53
CA PHE A 48 -9.80 -4.16 -3.59
C PHE A 48 -10.44 -4.16 -2.20
N TYR A 49 -11.76 -3.92 -2.11
CA TYR A 49 -12.46 -3.95 -0.83
C TYR A 49 -12.50 -5.34 -0.21
N ALA A 50 -12.71 -6.39 -1.00
CA ALA A 50 -12.73 -7.77 -0.48
C ALA A 50 -11.38 -8.20 0.13
N ASN A 51 -10.27 -7.64 -0.36
CA ASN A 51 -8.92 -7.97 0.12
C ASN A 51 -8.30 -6.89 1.01
N MET A 52 -9.00 -5.78 1.27
CA MET A 52 -8.46 -4.60 1.97
C MET A 52 -7.12 -4.12 1.36
N GLY A 53 -7.02 -4.17 0.04
CA GLY A 53 -5.86 -3.73 -0.74
C GLY A 53 -5.76 -4.42 -2.11
N ASN A 54 -4.72 -4.08 -2.86
CA ASN A 54 -4.55 -4.49 -4.27
C ASN A 54 -3.73 -5.80 -4.47
N TYR A 55 -3.67 -6.64 -3.44
CA TYR A 55 -3.07 -7.99 -3.50
C TYR A 55 -4.09 -8.99 -2.98
N LYS A 56 -4.17 -10.17 -3.59
CA LYS A 56 -5.11 -11.21 -3.18
C LYS A 56 -4.70 -11.78 -1.82
N SER A 57 -5.64 -11.83 -0.90
CA SER A 57 -5.48 -12.48 0.42
C SER A 57 -5.18 -13.98 0.29
N PHE A 58 -5.73 -14.62 -0.74
CA PHE A 58 -5.37 -15.99 -1.12
C PHE A 58 -4.37 -15.95 -2.28
N GLY A 59 -3.11 -16.24 -1.98
CA GLY A 59 -2.03 -16.37 -2.95
C GLY A 59 -1.18 -15.13 -3.19
N ASP A 60 -1.31 -14.08 -2.35
CA ASP A 60 -0.37 -12.96 -2.20
C ASP A 60 0.08 -12.25 -3.49
N SER A 61 -0.72 -12.37 -4.55
CA SER A 61 -0.42 -11.83 -5.87
C SER A 61 -1.17 -10.53 -6.12
N LYS A 62 -0.49 -9.58 -6.76
CA LYS A 62 -1.08 -8.30 -7.16
C LYS A 62 -2.16 -8.52 -8.21
N PHE A 63 -3.22 -7.72 -8.14
CA PHE A 63 -4.20 -7.62 -9.23
C PHE A 63 -4.34 -6.16 -9.66
N VAL A 64 -4.48 -5.96 -10.96
CA VAL A 64 -4.58 -4.64 -11.60
C VAL A 64 -5.93 -4.50 -12.31
N PRO A 65 -6.45 -3.28 -12.50
CA PRO A 65 -7.71 -3.08 -13.22
C PRO A 65 -7.61 -3.57 -14.67
N ARG A 66 -8.67 -4.20 -15.18
CA ARG A 66 -8.78 -4.61 -16.61
C ARG A 66 -9.38 -3.50 -17.47
N ILE A 67 -8.93 -2.27 -17.25
CA ILE A 67 -9.29 -1.06 -17.99
C ILE A 67 -7.99 -0.27 -18.17
N SER A 68 -7.87 0.55 -19.23
CA SER A 68 -6.66 1.38 -19.38
C SER A 68 -6.53 2.39 -18.23
N LYS A 69 -5.28 2.73 -17.88
CA LYS A 69 -4.98 3.75 -16.86
C LYS A 69 -5.66 5.10 -17.19
N GLU A 70 -5.65 5.49 -18.46
CA GLU A 70 -6.29 6.72 -18.95
C GLU A 70 -7.82 6.71 -18.75
N LYS A 71 -8.49 5.59 -19.04
CA LYS A 71 -9.95 5.50 -18.85
C LYS A 71 -10.32 5.43 -17.37
N PHE A 72 -9.53 4.74 -16.55
CA PHE A 72 -9.68 4.77 -15.09
C PHE A 72 -9.54 6.21 -14.58
N GLU A 73 -8.51 6.94 -15.03
CA GLU A 73 -8.31 8.35 -14.71
C GLU A 73 -9.53 9.20 -15.06
N LYS A 74 -10.10 9.03 -16.26
CA LYS A 74 -11.31 9.75 -16.66
C LYS A 74 -12.49 9.50 -15.73
N ILE A 75 -12.72 8.26 -15.27
CA ILE A 75 -13.77 7.97 -14.28
C ILE A 75 -13.50 8.74 -12.98
N ILE A 76 -12.26 8.75 -12.50
CA ILE A 76 -11.88 9.40 -11.24
C ILE A 76 -11.99 10.92 -11.34
N LEU A 77 -11.38 11.54 -12.35
CA LEU A 77 -11.26 13.00 -12.46
C LEU A 77 -12.53 13.69 -12.95
N ASN A 78 -13.49 12.97 -13.54
CA ASN A 78 -14.80 13.51 -13.90
C ASN A 78 -15.90 13.20 -12.87
N SER A 79 -15.57 12.45 -11.81
CA SER A 79 -16.52 12.13 -10.74
C SER A 79 -17.01 13.37 -9.99
N GLU A 80 -18.15 13.25 -9.32
CA GLU A 80 -18.70 14.31 -8.47
C GLU A 80 -17.74 14.67 -7.32
N ALA A 81 -16.97 13.69 -6.83
CA ALA A 81 -15.92 13.93 -5.85
C ALA A 81 -14.83 14.88 -6.39
N ALA A 82 -14.46 14.77 -7.67
CA ALA A 82 -13.49 15.65 -8.31
C ALA A 82 -14.07 17.04 -8.61
N LYS A 83 -15.38 17.16 -8.90
CA LYS A 83 -16.04 18.47 -8.99
C LYS A 83 -16.04 19.20 -7.65
N LYS A 84 -16.29 18.48 -6.56
CA LYS A 84 -16.30 19.05 -5.21
C LYS A 84 -14.91 19.42 -4.71
N ASP A 85 -13.90 18.59 -4.96
CA ASP A 85 -12.53 18.82 -4.49
C ASP A 85 -11.47 18.23 -5.45
N GLY A 86 -11.36 18.86 -6.63
CA GLY A 86 -10.50 18.37 -7.71
C GLY A 86 -9.02 18.32 -7.33
N LYS A 87 -8.55 19.25 -6.50
CA LYS A 87 -7.15 19.25 -6.02
C LYS A 87 -6.85 18.02 -5.17
N ILE A 88 -7.74 17.67 -4.23
CA ILE A 88 -7.55 16.46 -3.40
C ILE A 88 -7.65 15.20 -4.26
N ILE A 89 -8.63 15.09 -5.15
CA ILE A 89 -8.80 13.89 -5.98
C ILE A 89 -7.61 13.71 -6.93
N GLN A 90 -7.17 14.77 -7.60
CA GLN A 90 -5.96 14.72 -8.44
C GLN A 90 -4.72 14.34 -7.63
N GLY A 91 -4.55 14.93 -6.44
CA GLY A 91 -3.42 14.62 -5.57
C GLY A 91 -3.40 13.17 -5.10
N LEU A 92 -4.56 12.59 -4.78
CA LEU A 92 -4.69 11.17 -4.47
C LEU A 92 -4.38 10.30 -5.68
N TRP A 93 -4.98 10.60 -6.83
CA TRP A 93 -4.74 9.88 -8.08
C TRP A 93 -3.26 9.85 -8.45
N ASN A 94 -2.58 11.01 -8.45
CA ASN A 94 -1.17 11.12 -8.77
C ASN A 94 -0.27 10.27 -7.85
N ARG A 95 -0.66 10.07 -6.58
CA ARG A 95 0.11 9.27 -5.63
C ARG A 95 0.00 7.77 -5.85
N VAL A 96 -1.11 7.29 -6.42
CA VAL A 96 -1.42 5.86 -6.47
C VAL A 96 -1.51 5.29 -7.87
N SER A 97 -1.79 6.11 -8.90
CA SER A 97 -2.14 5.62 -10.23
C SER A 97 -1.05 4.77 -10.87
N ASP A 98 0.22 5.14 -10.75
CA ASP A 98 1.32 4.30 -11.26
C ASP A 98 1.37 2.94 -10.57
N ARG A 99 1.20 2.92 -9.24
CA ARG A 99 1.24 1.70 -8.44
C ARG A 99 -0.01 0.84 -8.60
N ILE A 100 -1.17 1.40 -8.95
CA ILE A 100 -2.37 0.63 -9.29
C ILE A 100 -2.10 -0.30 -10.49
N PHE A 101 -1.38 0.19 -11.51
CA PHE A 101 -1.21 -0.50 -12.79
C PHE A 101 0.17 -1.17 -12.97
N SER A 102 1.17 -0.81 -12.16
CA SER A 102 2.52 -1.37 -12.30
C SER A 102 2.58 -2.87 -11.98
N LEU A 103 3.27 -3.62 -12.84
CA LEU A 103 3.60 -5.03 -12.70
C LEU A 103 5.11 -5.24 -12.78
N GLU A 104 5.91 -4.30 -12.26
CA GLU A 104 7.34 -4.54 -12.05
C GLU A 104 7.56 -5.76 -11.16
N ASP A 105 8.67 -6.48 -11.33
CA ASP A 105 8.89 -7.79 -10.71
C ASP A 105 8.72 -7.79 -9.18
N LYS A 106 9.28 -6.79 -8.48
CA LYS A 106 9.13 -6.66 -7.02
C LYS A 106 7.72 -6.31 -6.54
N GLN A 107 6.79 -6.03 -7.45
CA GLN A 107 5.42 -5.64 -7.15
C GLN A 107 4.41 -6.72 -7.52
N LYS A 108 4.82 -7.84 -8.12
CA LYS A 108 3.87 -8.88 -8.54
C LYS A 108 3.33 -9.69 -7.36
N GLU A 109 4.11 -9.81 -6.29
CA GLU A 109 3.83 -10.66 -5.15
C GLU A 109 4.24 -9.99 -3.84
N LEU A 110 3.61 -10.39 -2.73
CA LEU A 110 4.08 -10.01 -1.40
C LEU A 110 5.32 -10.81 -1.04
N GLY A 111 6.33 -10.13 -0.51
CA GLY A 111 7.62 -10.74 -0.20
C GLY A 111 8.60 -9.79 0.46
N LEU A 112 9.68 -10.35 0.99
CA LEU A 112 10.77 -9.60 1.62
C LEU A 112 11.99 -9.52 0.70
N GLY A 113 12.67 -8.37 0.71
CA GLY A 113 13.84 -8.11 -0.12
C GLY A 113 13.52 -8.18 -1.61
N ASP A 114 14.23 -9.05 -2.34
CA ASP A 114 14.05 -9.19 -3.79
C ASP A 114 12.87 -10.06 -4.19
N LYS A 115 12.20 -10.72 -3.23
CA LYS A 115 11.09 -11.65 -3.50
C LYS A 115 9.75 -10.96 -3.74
N GLY A 116 9.62 -9.67 -3.43
CA GLY A 116 8.35 -8.97 -3.57
C GLY A 116 8.27 -7.70 -2.74
N THR A 117 7.05 -7.26 -2.43
CA THR A 117 6.80 -6.08 -1.61
C THR A 117 6.21 -6.45 -0.25
N THR A 118 6.51 -5.65 0.77
CA THR A 118 5.90 -5.80 2.08
C THR A 118 5.81 -4.45 2.78
N THR A 119 4.84 -4.35 3.69
CA THR A 119 4.66 -3.19 4.59
C THR A 119 4.85 -3.58 6.05
N TYR A 120 5.24 -4.82 6.34
CA TYR A 120 5.69 -5.28 7.66
C TYR A 120 7.13 -4.85 7.95
N PHE A 121 7.92 -4.73 6.88
CA PHE A 121 9.30 -4.28 6.89
C PHE A 121 9.42 -3.02 6.03
N SER A 122 10.38 -2.14 6.33
CA SER A 122 10.77 -1.09 5.38
C SER A 122 11.38 -1.71 4.12
N GLY A 123 11.24 -1.03 2.97
CA GLY A 123 11.58 -1.59 1.66
C GLY A 123 13.06 -1.91 1.44
N ASN A 124 13.94 -1.50 2.34
CA ASN A 124 15.37 -1.81 2.36
C ASN A 124 15.72 -3.05 3.21
N CYS A 125 14.74 -3.70 3.86
CA CYS A 125 14.98 -4.89 4.66
C CYS A 125 15.10 -6.16 3.82
N ASP A 126 15.97 -7.07 4.26
CA ASP A 126 16.12 -8.43 3.73
C ASP A 126 15.90 -9.49 4.82
N LYS A 127 16.16 -10.76 4.48
CA LYS A 127 16.00 -11.87 5.41
C LYS A 127 16.90 -11.75 6.65
N LYS A 128 18.13 -11.24 6.50
CA LYS A 128 19.07 -11.09 7.63
C LYS A 128 18.52 -10.09 8.64
N ASP A 129 17.92 -9.00 8.16
CA ASP A 129 17.28 -8.00 9.02
C ASP A 129 16.11 -8.61 9.82
N ALA A 130 15.32 -9.48 9.19
CA ALA A 130 14.23 -10.18 9.86
C ALA A 130 14.76 -11.17 10.91
N ASP A 131 15.79 -11.96 10.58
CA ASP A 131 16.37 -12.95 11.49
C ASP A 131 16.99 -12.27 12.75
N ILE A 132 17.78 -11.21 12.55
CA ILE A 132 18.38 -10.41 13.64
C ILE A 132 17.30 -9.83 14.56
N THR A 133 16.22 -9.31 13.97
CA THR A 133 15.10 -8.74 14.74
C THR A 133 14.36 -9.82 15.51
N GLN A 134 14.16 -11.00 14.92
CA GLN A 134 13.48 -12.10 15.59
C GLN A 134 14.26 -12.60 16.81
N GLU A 135 15.59 -12.73 16.70
CA GLU A 135 16.45 -13.07 17.84
C GLU A 135 16.35 -12.03 18.97
N PHE A 136 16.34 -10.74 18.60
CA PHE A 136 16.18 -9.66 19.55
C PHE A 136 14.82 -9.73 20.28
N LEU A 137 13.72 -9.91 19.54
CA LEU A 137 12.38 -10.02 20.09
C LEU A 137 12.27 -11.20 21.08
N ASN A 138 12.82 -12.36 20.71
CA ASN A 138 12.85 -13.54 21.57
C ASN A 138 13.62 -13.29 22.87
N LYS A 139 14.79 -12.64 22.79
CA LYS A 139 15.61 -12.32 23.97
C LYS A 139 14.92 -11.35 24.93
N MET A 140 14.11 -10.45 24.39
CA MET A 140 13.38 -9.45 25.18
C MET A 140 12.00 -9.92 25.64
N ASP A 141 11.61 -11.17 25.32
CA ASP A 141 10.28 -11.71 25.55
C ASP A 141 9.16 -10.83 24.95
N ILE A 142 9.38 -10.34 23.73
CA ILE A 142 8.44 -9.50 22.98
C ILE A 142 7.85 -10.33 21.83
N SER A 143 6.53 -10.43 21.79
CA SER A 143 5.81 -11.06 20.69
C SER A 143 5.91 -10.25 19.39
N ALA A 144 6.17 -10.92 18.26
CA ALA A 144 6.23 -10.27 16.96
C ALA A 144 4.83 -9.92 16.37
N TYR A 145 3.74 -10.50 16.91
CA TYR A 145 2.40 -10.45 16.30
C TYR A 145 1.85 -9.05 16.05
N ASN A 146 2.14 -8.08 16.93
CA ASN A 146 1.66 -6.69 16.80
C ASN A 146 2.80 -5.72 16.48
N THR A 147 3.87 -6.19 15.82
CA THR A 147 5.07 -5.40 15.53
C THR A 147 5.31 -5.20 14.03
N ARG A 148 6.06 -4.16 13.69
CA ARG A 148 6.66 -3.94 12.36
C ARG A 148 8.11 -3.48 12.51
N LEU A 149 8.94 -3.77 11.51
CA LEU A 149 10.35 -3.40 11.49
C LEU A 149 10.63 -2.28 10.49
N PHE A 150 11.36 -1.26 10.94
CA PHE A 150 11.88 -0.21 10.07
C PHE A 150 13.40 -0.16 10.22
N LYS A 151 14.11 -0.22 9.09
CA LYS A 151 15.56 -0.07 9.01
C LYS A 151 15.91 1.29 8.44
N THR A 152 16.66 2.07 9.22
CA THR A 152 17.28 3.33 8.79
C THR A 152 18.79 3.22 8.89
N GLU A 153 19.52 4.24 8.44
CA GLU A 153 20.97 4.32 8.61
C GLU A 153 21.31 5.50 9.52
N ASP A 154 22.30 5.30 10.39
CA ASP A 154 22.91 6.39 11.12
C ASP A 154 23.51 7.42 10.13
N PRO A 155 23.12 8.71 10.21
CA PRO A 155 23.61 9.71 9.27
C PRO A 155 25.14 9.84 9.24
N SER A 156 25.79 9.65 10.39
CA SER A 156 27.23 9.83 10.62
C SER A 156 28.04 8.54 10.38
N THR A 157 27.60 7.42 10.93
CA THR A 157 28.38 6.16 10.90
C THR A 157 27.97 5.22 9.77
N LYS A 158 26.82 5.47 9.12
CA LYS A 158 26.19 4.57 8.13
C LYS A 158 25.84 3.18 8.68
N ILE A 159 25.89 3.00 9.99
CA ILE A 159 25.50 1.75 10.63
C ILE A 159 23.97 1.62 10.56
N PRO A 160 23.43 0.45 10.20
CA PRO A 160 22.00 0.19 10.23
C PRO A 160 21.41 0.39 11.63
N ARG A 161 20.28 1.07 11.70
CA ARG A 161 19.45 1.22 12.91
C ARG A 161 18.11 0.56 12.69
N TYR A 162 17.69 -0.24 13.66
CA TYR A 162 16.44 -0.99 13.62
C TYR A 162 15.43 -0.39 14.60
N GLU A 163 14.22 -0.14 14.11
CA GLU A 163 13.08 0.30 14.92
C GLU A 163 11.99 -0.78 14.86
N VAL A 164 11.73 -1.42 16.00
CA VAL A 164 10.57 -2.28 16.19
C VAL A 164 9.41 -1.42 16.69
N ARG A 165 8.36 -1.27 15.88
CA ARG A 165 7.19 -0.46 16.21
C ARG A 165 6.02 -1.35 16.60
N LEU A 166 5.54 -1.21 17.83
CA LEU A 166 4.35 -1.88 18.33
C LEU A 166 3.08 -1.13 17.89
N ALA A 167 2.04 -1.86 17.52
CA ALA A 167 0.72 -1.30 17.32
C ALA A 167 0.03 -1.07 18.69
N SER A 168 -0.23 0.18 19.03
CA SER A 168 -0.90 0.60 20.26
C SER A 168 -1.61 1.94 20.05
N SER A 169 -2.68 2.20 20.82
CA SER A 169 -3.29 3.53 20.92
C SER A 169 -2.49 4.48 21.82
N ASP A 170 -1.68 3.94 22.73
CA ASP A 170 -0.79 4.71 23.59
C ASP A 170 0.53 5.03 22.85
N THR A 171 0.98 6.27 22.95
CA THR A 171 2.18 6.78 22.30
C THR A 171 3.39 6.87 23.25
N GLN A 172 3.22 6.67 24.55
CA GLN A 172 4.29 6.80 25.55
C GLN A 172 5.25 5.59 25.61
N GLY A 173 5.11 4.62 24.70
CA GLY A 173 5.81 3.34 24.72
C GLY A 173 6.79 3.06 23.59
N ILE A 174 7.24 4.06 22.80
CA ILE A 174 8.25 3.81 21.75
C ILE A 174 9.58 3.47 22.42
N LYS A 175 9.80 2.18 22.70
CA LYS A 175 11.11 1.66 23.09
C LYS A 175 11.95 1.51 21.83
N LEU A 176 12.82 2.48 21.59
CA LEU A 176 13.87 2.36 20.59
C LEU A 176 14.94 1.41 21.13
N PHE A 177 15.19 0.33 20.41
CA PHE A 177 16.22 -0.63 20.76
C PHE A 177 17.34 -0.55 19.73
N GLU A 178 18.49 -0.02 20.14
CA GLU A 178 19.69 -0.02 19.29
C GLU A 178 20.33 -1.41 19.30
N LEU A 179 20.20 -2.12 18.19
CA LEU A 179 20.98 -3.34 17.94
C LEU A 179 22.36 -2.94 17.43
N LYS A 180 23.34 -2.89 18.33
CA LYS A 180 24.76 -2.79 17.93
C LYS A 180 25.23 -4.18 17.50
N LEU A 181 25.34 -4.40 16.19
CA LEU A 181 26.06 -5.56 15.67
C LEU A 181 27.53 -5.41 16.08
N ASN A 182 27.98 -6.25 17.00
CA ASN A 182 29.40 -6.33 17.36
C ASN A 182 30.17 -6.85 16.14
N THR A 183 30.72 -5.95 15.34
CA THR A 183 31.79 -6.27 14.40
C THR A 183 33.06 -6.55 15.19
N LYS A 184 33.20 -7.77 15.71
CA LYS A 184 34.54 -8.30 15.92
C LYS A 184 35.11 -8.63 14.53
N LEU A 185 35.97 -7.73 14.06
CA LEU A 185 36.95 -7.99 13.00
C LEU A 185 37.79 -9.22 13.35
#